data_AF-A0A6A3UX62-F1
#
_entry.id   AF-A0A6A3UX62-F1
#
_cell.length_a   1.000
_cell.length_b   1.000
_cell.length_c   1.000
_cell.angle_alpha   90.00
_cell.angle_beta   90.00
_cell.angle_gamma   90.00
#
_symmetry.space_group_name_H-M   'P 1'
#
loop_
_entity.id
_entity.type
_entity.pdbx_description
1 polymer ?
#
loop_
_entity_poly.entity_id
_entity_poly.type
_entity_poly.pdbx_seq_one_letter_code
_entity_poly.pdbx_strand_id
1 'polypeptide(L)'
;MESRRRSFGDTDTDVLMRRPRSLYILGGGWILFVCWFVGSLAGFDKRVSNHQTSTIRSQDVDEYSQHQVLLKIPAPEPERVLEDFTVDVQPSQEVLPMGDEFYTSGFGENDTSTTIIFNVFKGRPKALAVQLMKALTQKYVSPPEVWVMCFNSPMENKYRHVVKEVKKKFPDVADKVKFTVSDFNYKFHGRFLLAYMATTKYVLIVDDDKAIDGDTVNDYIKYMNIKKGVWGNNGHRRAATFEGYKSWPRDFTGEDMAEQDYLSGMWFLEQSWLEYFMKERPPSWATSEDMHLSHVMRKYLNLNTYAGRVAIGKTLPSKPKEVQATQGSALDLREFIFDHELGRGNKVVSVDAPIKTLVYAETVGDIEDYLAKLDACPSLNSSIVVNVGDLNNTAVSGPWCDGGKTAAVFRGAKEQDVNGLIAAAEKLCAKTQCEYFSVKPTIRHGIKYFNMREGYGQANTDVEVPFQTGASDVLLSLVGILNNVLPQTLFVPDVDLMQWPETDAAKRNRLQIYHRTVLLAVDIHRNSKTNGKVIDDEKKDEWVVTDDFPSRMETLIWQRGSTENPVQYLS
;
A
#
# COMPACT_ATOMS: atom_id res chain seq x y z
N MET A 1 -69.84 -0.02 -19.20
CA MET A 1 -70.03 0.57 -17.86
C MET A 1 -68.80 1.41 -17.55
N GLU A 2 -69.02 2.72 -17.48
CA GLU A 2 -68.25 3.83 -16.85
C GLU A 2 -66.69 3.78 -16.90
N SER A 3 -66.00 4.67 -17.64
CA SER A 3 -65.82 6.14 -17.47
C SER A 3 -64.43 6.44 -16.87
N ARG A 4 -63.41 6.71 -17.71
CA ARG A 4 -62.89 8.06 -18.09
C ARG A 4 -62.13 8.85 -16.98
N ARG A 5 -60.82 8.98 -17.23
CA ARG A 5 -60.02 10.22 -17.43
C ARG A 5 -59.68 11.18 -16.27
N ARG A 6 -58.38 11.57 -16.30
CA ARG A 6 -57.71 12.87 -15.96
C ARG A 6 -57.48 13.15 -14.46
N SER A 7 -56.50 13.92 -14.00
CA SER A 7 -55.24 14.53 -14.49
C SER A 7 -54.70 15.41 -13.32
N PHE A 8 -53.40 15.74 -13.33
CA PHE A 8 -52.69 16.83 -12.62
C PHE A 8 -52.33 16.67 -11.13
N GLY A 9 -51.09 17.05 -10.81
CA GLY A 9 -50.65 17.41 -9.46
C GLY A 9 -49.14 17.27 -9.23
N ASP A 10 -48.39 18.30 -9.61
CA ASP A 10 -46.99 18.53 -9.25
C ASP A 10 -46.87 18.90 -7.76
N THR A 11 -45.93 18.31 -7.02
CA THR A 11 -45.33 18.90 -5.80
C THR A 11 -44.07 18.14 -5.39
N ASP A 12 -42.99 18.89 -5.28
CA ASP A 12 -41.76 18.63 -4.54
C ASP A 12 -41.97 17.82 -3.24
N THR A 13 -41.09 16.85 -2.99
CA THR A 13 -40.18 16.86 -1.83
C THR A 13 -39.29 15.61 -1.83
N ASP A 14 -37.99 15.85 -1.95
CA ASP A 14 -36.90 14.90 -1.72
C ASP A 14 -37.02 14.21 -0.37
N VAL A 15 -37.13 12.88 -0.39
CA VAL A 15 -37.01 12.04 0.81
C VAL A 15 -35.58 11.54 0.93
N LEU A 16 -34.83 12.19 1.83
CA LEU A 16 -33.61 11.67 2.45
C LEU A 16 -33.83 10.24 3.00
N MET A 17 -33.26 9.23 2.35
CA MET A 17 -33.07 7.89 2.93
C MET A 17 -31.65 7.74 3.47
N ARG A 18 -31.39 8.33 4.64
CA ARG A 18 -30.26 7.97 5.51
C ARG A 18 -30.57 6.64 6.20
N ARG A 19 -29.73 5.62 6.00
CA ARG A 19 -29.77 4.37 6.78
C ARG A 19 -29.50 4.65 8.27
N PRO A 20 -30.24 4.03 9.21
CA PRO A 20 -30.09 4.29 10.64
C PRO A 20 -28.87 3.58 11.24
N ARG A 21 -28.15 4.31 12.11
CA ARG A 21 -27.11 3.81 13.00
C ARG A 21 -27.76 2.98 14.12
N SER A 22 -27.24 1.77 14.36
CA SER A 22 -27.66 0.91 15.47
C SER A 22 -27.18 1.48 16.81
N LEU A 23 -28.12 1.91 17.65
CA LEU A 23 -27.90 2.21 19.05
C LEU A 23 -27.62 0.91 19.83
N TYR A 24 -26.55 0.92 20.61
CA TYR A 24 -26.33 -0.04 21.70
C TYR A 24 -27.33 0.26 22.81
N ILE A 25 -28.24 -0.69 23.08
CA ILE A 25 -29.09 -0.67 24.27
C ILE A 25 -28.56 -1.72 25.26
N LEU A 26 -28.22 -1.22 26.44
CA LEU A 26 -28.01 -1.94 27.68
C LEU A 26 -29.23 -2.81 28.02
N GLY A 27 -29.03 -4.11 28.25
CA GLY A 27 -30.06 -5.01 28.74
C GLY A 27 -29.39 -6.18 29.45
N GLY A 28 -29.52 -6.23 30.77
CA GLY A 28 -28.88 -7.20 31.64
C GLY A 28 -29.43 -8.63 31.51
N GLY A 29 -28.63 -9.58 31.99
CA GLY A 29 -28.99 -10.99 32.07
C GLY A 29 -27.79 -11.88 32.36
N TRP A 30 -27.11 -11.66 33.48
CA TRP A 30 -26.07 -12.55 34.00
C TRP A 30 -26.65 -13.42 35.12
N ILE A 31 -26.76 -14.74 34.88
CA ILE A 31 -26.86 -15.76 35.94
C ILE A 31 -26.04 -17.00 35.51
N LEU A 32 -24.97 -17.24 36.30
CA LEU A 32 -24.32 -18.50 36.67
C LEU A 32 -23.66 -19.39 35.59
N PHE A 33 -22.32 -19.48 35.61
CA PHE A 33 -21.62 -20.63 36.22
C PHE A 33 -20.12 -20.35 36.50
N VAL A 34 -19.84 -20.14 37.80
CA VAL A 34 -18.72 -20.65 38.63
C VAL A 34 -17.24 -20.41 38.24
N CYS A 35 -16.58 -19.68 39.14
CA CYS A 35 -15.15 -19.45 39.32
C CYS A 35 -14.35 -20.69 39.80
N TRP A 36 -13.05 -20.68 39.50
CA TRP A 36 -11.91 -21.12 40.34
C TRP A 36 -10.64 -20.61 39.61
N PHE A 37 -9.68 -19.85 40.15
CA PHE A 37 -9.30 -19.54 41.54
C PHE A 37 -8.59 -18.16 41.59
N VAL A 38 -9.01 -17.36 42.58
CA VAL A 38 -8.36 -16.25 43.33
C VAL A 38 -6.87 -16.56 43.60
N GLY A 39 -5.91 -15.66 43.79
CA GLY A 39 -5.77 -14.23 44.14
C GLY A 39 -4.25 -14.02 44.34
N SER A 40 -3.68 -12.97 44.92
CA SER A 40 -4.11 -11.79 45.66
C SER A 40 -2.82 -10.99 45.88
N LEU A 41 -2.85 -9.67 45.73
CA LEU A 41 -2.49 -8.71 46.79
C LEU A 41 -2.22 -7.33 46.20
N ALA A 42 -2.98 -6.38 46.72
CA ALA A 42 -2.88 -4.96 46.51
C ALA A 42 -1.92 -4.31 47.51
N GLY A 43 -1.39 -3.15 47.13
CA GLY A 43 -1.08 -2.03 48.02
C GLY A 43 0.37 -1.91 48.49
N PHE A 44 1.09 -0.88 48.05
CA PHE A 44 1.13 0.41 48.76
C PHE A 44 1.92 1.47 47.97
N ASP A 45 1.64 2.71 48.32
CA ASP A 45 1.88 3.98 47.65
C ASP A 45 3.07 4.75 48.28
N LYS A 46 3.68 5.69 47.50
CA LYS A 46 4.62 6.78 47.91
C LYS A 46 6.02 6.36 48.42
N ARG A 47 7.15 7.04 48.13
CA ARG A 47 7.42 8.47 47.85
C ARG A 47 8.91 8.67 47.48
N VAL A 48 9.18 9.80 46.82
CA VAL A 48 10.44 10.59 46.81
C VAL A 48 11.55 10.21 45.81
N SER A 49 11.60 11.04 44.77
CA SER A 49 12.75 11.37 43.93
C SER A 49 13.83 12.12 44.73
N ASN A 50 15.09 11.76 44.54
CA ASN A 50 16.19 12.72 44.59
C ASN A 50 17.28 12.34 43.57
N HIS A 51 17.64 13.34 42.76
CA HIS A 51 18.72 13.32 41.78
C HIS A 51 20.09 13.19 42.45
N GLN A 52 20.95 12.33 41.91
CA GLN A 52 22.38 12.65 41.78
C GLN A 52 22.98 11.95 40.57
N THR A 53 23.44 12.76 39.64
CA THR A 53 24.28 12.41 38.49
C THR A 53 25.64 11.93 38.95
N SER A 54 26.07 10.76 38.48
CA SER A 54 27.50 10.48 38.31
C SER A 54 27.73 9.47 37.19
N THR A 55 28.51 9.93 36.22
CA THR A 55 29.20 9.25 35.14
C THR A 55 29.71 7.85 35.50
N ILE A 56 29.32 6.85 34.72
CA ILE A 56 29.95 5.51 34.73
C ILE A 56 30.61 5.28 33.37
N ARG A 57 31.94 5.20 33.42
CA ARG A 57 32.81 4.70 32.37
C ARG A 57 32.99 3.20 32.63
N SER A 58 32.85 2.42 31.55
CA SER A 58 32.94 0.96 31.47
C SER A 58 34.20 0.38 32.13
N GLN A 59 34.00 -0.67 32.93
CA GLN A 59 34.92 -1.80 33.12
C GLN A 59 34.15 -2.99 33.71
N ASP A 60 34.18 -4.10 32.96
CA ASP A 60 34.12 -5.54 33.31
C ASP A 60 33.24 -5.99 34.48
N VAL A 61 32.13 -6.72 34.24
CA VAL A 61 32.04 -8.18 34.03
C VAL A 61 32.63 -8.99 35.18
N ASP A 62 31.77 -9.32 36.14
CA ASP A 62 31.62 -10.62 36.82
C ASP A 62 31.11 -10.37 38.25
N GLU A 63 29.85 -10.76 38.53
CA GLU A 63 29.50 -11.47 39.79
C GLU A 63 27.99 -11.76 39.95
N TYR A 64 27.71 -13.01 40.35
CA TYR A 64 26.50 -13.52 41.02
C TYR A 64 25.16 -13.62 40.27
N SER A 65 24.94 -14.77 39.62
CA SER A 65 23.64 -15.45 39.54
C SER A 65 23.67 -16.75 40.35
N GLN A 66 23.22 -16.70 41.60
CA GLN A 66 22.72 -17.88 42.30
C GLN A 66 21.21 -17.88 42.21
N HIS A 67 20.62 -18.99 41.74
CA HIS A 67 19.39 -19.66 42.23
C HIS A 67 19.02 -20.73 41.19
N GLN A 68 19.59 -21.94 41.31
CA GLN A 68 19.07 -23.15 40.67
C GLN A 68 18.55 -24.10 41.74
N VAL A 69 17.30 -24.50 41.58
CA VAL A 69 16.56 -25.42 42.43
C VAL A 69 16.99 -26.86 42.12
N LEU A 70 17.22 -27.61 43.19
CA LEU A 70 17.79 -28.95 43.26
C LEU A 70 16.80 -30.05 42.79
N LEU A 71 17.15 -30.83 41.76
CA LEU A 71 16.50 -32.12 41.46
C LEU A 71 17.24 -33.24 42.19
N LYS A 72 16.55 -33.96 43.10
CA LYS A 72 17.10 -35.13 43.82
C LYS A 72 17.00 -36.39 42.97
N ILE A 73 18.14 -37.02 42.68
CA ILE A 73 18.24 -38.37 42.11
C ILE A 73 18.85 -39.30 43.19
N PRO A 74 18.42 -40.58 43.32
CA PRO A 74 18.93 -41.48 44.35
C PRO A 74 20.36 -41.95 44.03
N ALA A 75 21.16 -42.20 45.06
CA ALA A 75 22.55 -42.63 44.93
C ALA A 75 22.69 -44.04 44.34
N PRO A 76 23.61 -44.28 43.38
CA PRO A 76 23.99 -45.61 42.95
C PRO A 76 25.19 -46.17 43.75
N GLU A 77 25.23 -47.50 43.83
CA GLU A 77 26.26 -48.36 44.44
C GLU A 77 27.68 -48.18 43.86
N PRO A 78 28.74 -48.64 44.54
CA PRO A 78 30.12 -48.33 44.17
C PRO A 78 30.61 -49.10 42.93
N GLU A 79 31.20 -48.31 42.03
CA GLU A 79 32.30 -48.62 41.10
C GLU A 79 32.19 -49.88 40.24
N ARG A 80 31.58 -49.71 39.06
CA ARG A 80 32.14 -50.33 37.85
C ARG A 80 33.11 -49.33 37.22
N VAL A 81 34.33 -49.80 36.99
CA VAL A 81 35.38 -49.13 36.22
C VAL A 81 34.76 -48.66 34.89
N LEU A 82 34.58 -47.36 34.74
CA LEU A 82 34.26 -46.75 33.45
C LEU A 82 35.55 -46.82 32.61
N GLU A 83 35.58 -47.67 31.59
CA GLU A 83 36.53 -47.50 30.51
C GLU A 83 36.20 -46.18 29.81
N ASP A 84 37.16 -45.26 29.85
CA ASP A 84 37.06 -43.96 29.22
C ASP A 84 37.13 -44.15 27.69
N PHE A 85 35.96 -44.26 27.05
CA PHE A 85 35.86 -44.25 25.59
C PHE A 85 36.13 -42.83 25.10
N THR A 86 37.40 -42.54 24.86
CA THR A 86 37.83 -41.37 24.10
C THR A 86 37.41 -41.58 22.64
N VAL A 87 36.30 -40.97 22.25
CA VAL A 87 35.94 -40.83 20.83
C VAL A 87 36.86 -39.78 20.24
N ASP A 88 37.86 -40.22 19.50
CA ASP A 88 38.74 -39.35 18.73
C ASP A 88 37.90 -38.71 17.61
N VAL A 89 37.35 -37.52 17.86
CA VAL A 89 36.70 -36.69 16.84
C VAL A 89 37.79 -36.01 16.04
N GLN A 90 38.27 -36.69 15.00
CA GLN A 90 39.01 -36.03 13.93
C GLN A 90 38.06 -35.02 13.25
N PRO A 91 38.33 -33.71 13.32
CA PRO A 91 37.55 -32.74 12.56
C PRO A 91 37.78 -33.07 11.08
N SER A 92 36.78 -33.64 10.41
CA SER A 92 36.84 -33.68 8.96
C SER A 92 36.83 -32.23 8.50
N GLN A 93 37.93 -31.76 7.90
CA GLN A 93 37.85 -30.62 7.00
C GLN A 93 36.92 -31.03 5.87
N GLU A 94 35.62 -30.76 6.04
CA GLU A 94 34.71 -30.72 4.90
C GLU A 94 35.22 -29.61 4.00
N VAL A 95 35.97 -30.00 2.98
CA VAL A 95 36.24 -29.14 1.83
C VAL A 95 34.94 -29.12 1.03
N LEU A 96 33.95 -28.36 1.53
CA LEU A 96 32.79 -28.03 0.73
C LEU A 96 33.33 -27.26 -0.49
N PRO A 97 33.01 -27.67 -1.73
CA PRO A 97 33.39 -26.93 -2.93
C PRO A 97 32.54 -25.65 -3.03
N MET A 98 32.69 -24.75 -2.06
CA MET A 98 31.93 -23.50 -1.93
C MET A 98 32.09 -22.59 -3.15
N GLY A 99 33.14 -22.78 -3.94
CA GLY A 99 33.37 -22.08 -5.21
C GLY A 99 32.36 -22.46 -6.30
N ASP A 100 31.98 -23.75 -6.38
CA ASP A 100 30.94 -24.23 -7.30
C ASP A 100 29.52 -23.95 -6.77
N GLU A 101 29.40 -23.73 -5.46
CA GLU A 101 28.15 -23.34 -4.79
C GLU A 101 27.90 -21.82 -4.78
N PHE A 102 28.79 -21.01 -5.38
CA PHE A 102 28.57 -19.57 -5.46
C PHE A 102 27.37 -19.26 -6.35
N TYR A 103 26.26 -18.88 -5.72
CA TYR A 103 25.05 -18.51 -6.42
C TYR A 103 25.29 -17.30 -7.31
N THR A 104 24.95 -17.44 -8.60
CA THR A 104 24.94 -16.32 -9.55
C THR A 104 23.50 -16.13 -10.04
N SER A 105 23.02 -14.88 -10.01
CA SER A 105 21.74 -14.49 -10.59
C SER A 105 21.84 -14.22 -12.11
N GLY A 106 22.89 -14.76 -12.75
CA GLY A 106 23.17 -14.57 -14.17
C GLY A 106 22.41 -15.60 -15.01
N PHE A 107 21.23 -15.22 -15.50
CA PHE A 107 20.42 -16.08 -16.37
C PHE A 107 20.44 -15.58 -17.82
N GLY A 108 20.42 -16.53 -18.77
CA GLY A 108 20.30 -16.20 -20.19
C GLY A 108 18.93 -15.60 -20.55
N GLU A 109 18.85 -14.86 -21.66
CA GLU A 109 17.59 -14.26 -22.12
C GLU A 109 16.49 -15.31 -22.34
N ASN A 110 16.85 -16.45 -22.95
CA ASN A 110 15.94 -17.57 -23.24
C ASN A 110 15.78 -18.58 -22.09
N ASP A 111 16.37 -18.31 -20.92
CA ASP A 111 16.21 -19.19 -19.76
C ASP A 111 14.77 -19.09 -19.23
N THR A 112 14.15 -20.25 -19.05
CA THR A 112 12.77 -20.45 -18.58
C THR A 112 12.71 -21.20 -17.25
N SER A 113 13.86 -21.44 -16.61
CA SER A 113 13.96 -22.11 -15.32
C SER A 113 13.07 -21.40 -14.29
N THR A 114 12.22 -22.20 -13.65
CA THR A 114 11.21 -21.69 -12.72
C THR A 114 11.10 -22.60 -11.51
N THR A 115 11.00 -22.01 -10.31
CA THR A 115 10.57 -22.72 -9.11
C THR A 115 9.12 -22.38 -8.82
N ILE A 116 8.24 -23.40 -8.84
CA ILE A 116 6.82 -23.27 -8.49
C ILE A 116 6.65 -23.60 -7.00
N ILE A 117 6.07 -22.69 -6.22
CA ILE A 117 5.94 -22.80 -4.77
C ILE A 117 4.47 -22.79 -4.38
N PHE A 118 3.98 -23.91 -3.84
CA PHE A 118 2.62 -24.04 -3.31
C PHE A 118 2.59 -23.77 -1.81
N ASN A 119 1.90 -22.71 -1.40
CA ASN A 119 1.66 -22.42 0.02
C ASN A 119 0.38 -23.13 0.49
N VAL A 120 0.52 -24.17 1.33
CA VAL A 120 -0.61 -24.99 1.81
C VAL A 120 -0.83 -24.87 3.32
N PHE A 121 -2.08 -24.72 3.74
CA PHE A 121 -2.43 -24.66 5.16
C PHE A 121 -3.68 -25.46 5.49
N LYS A 122 -4.88 -24.97 5.15
CA LYS A 122 -6.18 -25.62 5.43
C LYS A 122 -6.97 -25.97 4.16
N GLY A 123 -6.35 -25.89 2.99
CA GLY A 123 -6.92 -26.28 1.70
C GLY A 123 -7.23 -27.78 1.58
N ARG A 124 -7.93 -28.16 0.51
CA ARG A 124 -8.24 -29.57 0.25
C ARG A 124 -7.00 -30.28 -0.29
N PRO A 125 -6.57 -31.45 0.24
CA PRO A 125 -5.41 -32.18 -0.29
C PRO A 125 -5.54 -32.58 -1.76
N LYS A 126 -6.78 -32.83 -2.23
CA LYS A 126 -7.07 -33.09 -3.65
C LYS A 126 -6.73 -31.88 -4.55
N ALA A 127 -6.83 -30.65 -4.03
CA ALA A 127 -6.45 -29.45 -4.77
C ALA A 127 -4.93 -29.43 -5.00
N LEU A 128 -4.14 -29.70 -3.96
CA LEU A 128 -2.69 -29.85 -4.06
C LEU A 128 -2.31 -30.95 -5.07
N ALA A 129 -3.00 -32.10 -5.07
CA ALA A 129 -2.72 -33.17 -6.04
C ALA A 129 -2.88 -32.68 -7.49
N VAL A 130 -3.94 -31.91 -7.78
CA VAL A 130 -4.16 -31.32 -9.11
C VAL A 130 -3.07 -30.32 -9.46
N GLN A 131 -2.73 -29.43 -8.53
CA GLN A 131 -1.66 -28.45 -8.69
C GLN A 131 -0.31 -29.11 -9.01
N LEU A 132 0.10 -30.12 -8.23
CA LEU A 132 1.36 -30.83 -8.44
C LEU A 132 1.42 -31.55 -9.79
N MET A 133 0.32 -32.20 -10.21
CA MET A 133 0.27 -32.83 -11.54
C MET A 133 0.46 -31.81 -12.67
N LYS A 134 -0.07 -30.59 -12.52
CA LYS A 134 0.09 -29.52 -13.52
C LYS A 134 1.46 -28.86 -13.47
N ALA A 135 2.04 -28.70 -12.29
CA ALA A 135 3.40 -28.18 -12.13
C ALA A 135 4.44 -29.08 -12.80
N LEU A 136 4.31 -30.40 -12.64
CA LEU A 136 5.23 -31.37 -13.23
C LEU A 136 5.06 -31.58 -14.74
N THR A 137 4.00 -31.00 -15.33
CA THR A 137 3.67 -31.16 -16.76
C THR A 137 3.58 -29.82 -17.49
N GLN A 138 4.29 -28.80 -16.99
CA GLN A 138 4.46 -27.53 -17.72
C GLN A 138 5.07 -27.79 -19.11
N LYS A 139 4.56 -27.08 -20.11
CA LYS A 139 4.99 -27.18 -21.51
C LYS A 139 5.76 -25.94 -21.93
N TYR A 140 6.62 -26.09 -22.94
CA TYR A 140 7.38 -25.01 -23.58
C TYR A 140 8.38 -24.28 -22.66
N VAL A 141 8.68 -24.87 -21.50
CA VAL A 141 9.64 -24.35 -20.52
C VAL A 141 10.49 -25.49 -19.98
N SER A 142 11.63 -25.16 -19.37
CA SER A 142 12.42 -26.12 -18.60
C SER A 142 11.56 -26.75 -17.49
N PRO A 143 11.67 -28.07 -17.21
CA PRO A 143 10.81 -28.69 -16.23
C PRO A 143 11.03 -28.05 -14.84
N PRO A 144 9.98 -27.49 -14.20
CA PRO A 144 10.14 -26.67 -13.00
C PRO A 144 10.64 -27.44 -11.77
N GLU A 145 11.33 -26.74 -10.87
CA GLU A 145 11.42 -27.15 -9.47
C GLU A 145 10.06 -26.93 -8.80
N VAL A 146 9.62 -27.85 -7.94
CA VAL A 146 8.28 -27.78 -7.34
C VAL A 146 8.36 -27.89 -5.83
N TRP A 147 8.10 -26.79 -5.13
CA TRP A 147 8.18 -26.73 -3.68
C TRP A 147 6.79 -26.66 -3.06
N VAL A 148 6.57 -27.43 -2.01
CA VAL A 148 5.35 -27.41 -1.21
C VAL A 148 5.70 -26.94 0.19
N MET A 149 5.22 -25.75 0.53
CA MET A 149 5.39 -25.12 1.83
C MET A 149 4.19 -25.43 2.72
N CYS A 150 4.43 -26.13 3.82
CA CYS A 150 3.40 -26.60 4.74
C CYS A 150 3.78 -26.24 6.18
N PHE A 151 3.64 -24.97 6.55
CA PHE A 151 4.05 -24.46 7.85
C PHE A 151 2.92 -24.53 8.89
N ASN A 152 3.15 -25.30 9.94
CA ASN A 152 2.29 -25.56 11.09
C ASN A 152 0.83 -25.85 10.68
N SER A 153 0.67 -26.58 9.59
CA SER A 153 -0.64 -26.93 9.05
C SER A 153 -1.24 -28.09 9.84
N PRO A 154 -2.51 -28.01 10.26
CA PRO A 154 -3.22 -29.17 10.84
C PRO A 154 -3.46 -30.29 9.81
N MET A 155 -3.13 -30.07 8.54
CA MET A 155 -3.33 -31.01 7.43
C MET A 155 -2.02 -31.60 6.92
N GLU A 156 -0.89 -31.36 7.61
CA GLU A 156 0.45 -31.78 7.17
C GLU A 156 0.50 -33.25 6.74
N ASN A 157 0.02 -34.18 7.58
CA ASN A 157 0.02 -35.62 7.27
C ASN A 157 -0.70 -35.94 5.95
N LYS A 158 -1.78 -35.21 5.64
CA LYS A 158 -2.54 -35.39 4.40
C LYS A 158 -1.77 -34.85 3.20
N TYR A 159 -1.13 -33.68 3.33
CA TYR A 159 -0.30 -33.13 2.25
C TYR A 159 0.95 -33.97 1.99
N ARG A 160 1.61 -34.45 3.05
CA ARG A 160 2.74 -35.37 2.95
C ARG A 160 2.38 -36.65 2.19
N HIS A 161 1.19 -37.21 2.46
CA HIS A 161 0.66 -38.34 1.70
C HIS A 161 0.46 -37.99 0.22
N VAL A 162 -0.17 -36.85 -0.09
CA VAL A 162 -0.35 -36.39 -1.48
C VAL A 162 0.99 -36.26 -2.22
N VAL A 163 1.99 -35.63 -1.60
CA VAL A 163 3.33 -35.49 -2.21
C VAL A 163 3.96 -36.86 -2.48
N LYS A 164 3.85 -37.80 -1.54
CA LYS A 164 4.37 -39.17 -1.70
C LYS A 164 3.71 -39.90 -2.88
N GLU A 165 2.39 -39.81 -3.00
CA GLU A 165 1.66 -40.44 -4.11
C GLU A 165 2.00 -39.80 -5.47
N VAL A 166 2.16 -38.47 -5.52
CA VAL A 166 2.59 -37.79 -6.75
C VAL A 166 4.00 -38.21 -7.14
N LYS A 167 4.95 -38.25 -6.20
CA LYS A 167 6.32 -38.73 -6.46
C LYS A 167 6.34 -40.16 -7.00
N LYS A 168 5.50 -41.04 -6.46
CA LYS A 168 5.36 -42.43 -6.96
C LYS A 168 4.81 -42.47 -8.39
N LYS A 169 3.89 -41.56 -8.74
CA LYS A 169 3.28 -41.49 -10.07
C LYS A 169 4.23 -40.90 -11.13
N PHE A 170 5.17 -40.04 -10.72
CA PHE A 170 6.13 -39.38 -11.61
C PHE A 170 7.57 -39.60 -11.11
N PRO A 171 8.08 -40.86 -11.17
CA PRO A 171 9.38 -41.20 -10.59
C PRO A 171 10.54 -40.40 -11.22
N ASP A 172 10.46 -40.11 -12.53
CA ASP A 172 11.52 -39.45 -13.30
C ASP A 172 11.74 -37.97 -12.93
N VAL A 173 10.79 -37.35 -12.22
CA VAL A 173 10.85 -35.95 -11.78
C VAL A 173 10.54 -35.81 -10.29
N ALA A 174 10.60 -36.92 -9.53
CA ALA A 174 10.25 -36.97 -8.12
C ALA A 174 11.24 -36.19 -7.23
N ASP A 175 12.49 -36.04 -7.68
CA ASP A 175 13.56 -35.29 -7.06
C ASP A 175 13.30 -33.77 -7.08
N LYS A 176 12.62 -33.26 -8.13
CA LYS A 176 12.21 -31.86 -8.27
C LYS A 176 11.14 -31.42 -7.26
N VAL A 177 10.42 -32.37 -6.67
CA VAL A 177 9.36 -32.07 -5.69
C VAL A 177 9.96 -32.02 -4.28
N LYS A 178 9.97 -30.84 -3.66
CA LYS A 178 10.41 -30.62 -2.27
C LYS A 178 9.20 -30.35 -1.37
N PHE A 179 9.19 -30.95 -0.17
CA PHE A 179 8.14 -30.74 0.83
C PHE A 179 8.77 -30.21 2.11
N THR A 180 8.43 -28.98 2.47
CA THR A 180 9.04 -28.26 3.58
C THR A 180 7.99 -27.97 4.65
N VAL A 181 8.31 -28.35 5.89
CA VAL A 181 7.43 -28.18 7.06
C VAL A 181 8.15 -27.40 8.15
N SER A 182 7.36 -26.79 9.02
CA SER A 182 7.83 -26.12 10.24
C SER A 182 6.72 -26.20 11.28
N ASP A 183 7.07 -26.29 12.54
CA ASP A 183 6.15 -26.15 13.68
C ASP A 183 5.77 -24.67 13.93
N PHE A 184 6.54 -23.72 13.42
CA PHE A 184 6.20 -22.31 13.42
C PHE A 184 5.36 -21.93 12.19
N ASN A 185 4.30 -21.15 12.41
CA ASN A 185 3.44 -20.66 11.32
C ASN A 185 3.94 -19.31 10.81
N TYR A 186 4.77 -19.31 9.76
CA TYR A 186 5.24 -18.09 9.07
C TYR A 186 4.15 -17.35 8.26
N LYS A 187 2.89 -17.75 8.44
CA LYS A 187 1.69 -17.15 7.81
C LYS A 187 1.89 -17.00 6.30
N PHE A 188 1.49 -15.86 5.79
CA PHE A 188 1.54 -15.55 4.38
C PHE A 188 2.95 -15.12 3.91
N HIS A 189 3.79 -14.59 4.80
CA HIS A 189 5.10 -14.07 4.44
C HIS A 189 6.10 -15.17 4.09
N GLY A 190 6.01 -16.33 4.77
CA GLY A 190 6.97 -17.42 4.61
C GLY A 190 7.16 -17.89 3.17
N ARG A 191 6.13 -17.75 2.31
CA ARG A 191 6.21 -18.12 0.88
C ARG A 191 7.21 -17.28 0.10
N PHE A 192 7.30 -15.98 0.40
CA PHE A 192 8.22 -15.05 -0.25
C PHE A 192 9.64 -15.21 0.31
N LEU A 193 9.75 -15.43 1.63
CA LEU A 193 11.04 -15.71 2.27
C LEU A 193 11.66 -17.02 1.76
N LEU A 194 10.85 -18.06 1.57
CA LEU A 194 11.29 -19.33 0.99
C LEU A 194 11.64 -19.16 -0.49
N ALA A 195 10.82 -18.44 -1.26
CA ALA A 195 11.08 -18.16 -2.67
C ALA A 195 12.40 -17.44 -2.92
N TYR A 196 12.86 -16.63 -1.97
CA TYR A 196 14.16 -15.96 -2.03
C TYR A 196 15.34 -16.95 -2.08
N MET A 197 15.17 -18.20 -1.62
CA MET A 197 16.21 -19.22 -1.69
C MET A 197 16.15 -20.07 -2.98
N ALA A 198 15.23 -19.79 -3.91
CA ALA A 198 15.19 -20.47 -5.19
C ALA A 198 16.39 -20.08 -6.07
N THR A 199 16.95 -21.03 -6.80
CA THR A 199 18.12 -20.83 -7.68
C THR A 199 17.78 -20.72 -9.17
N THR A 200 16.48 -20.65 -9.49
CA THR A 200 15.96 -20.53 -10.85
C THR A 200 15.75 -19.07 -11.24
N LYS A 201 15.64 -18.77 -12.54
CA LYS A 201 15.44 -17.40 -13.03
C LYS A 201 14.13 -16.79 -12.53
N TYR A 202 13.06 -17.58 -12.60
CA TYR A 202 11.72 -17.15 -12.20
C TYR A 202 11.20 -17.92 -11.01
N VAL A 203 10.30 -17.31 -10.27
CA VAL A 203 9.49 -18.00 -9.26
C VAL A 203 8.01 -17.82 -9.56
N LEU A 204 7.23 -18.89 -9.37
CA LEU A 204 5.78 -18.86 -9.39
C LEU A 204 5.25 -19.29 -8.02
N ILE A 205 4.72 -18.35 -7.26
CA ILE A 205 4.15 -18.62 -5.93
C ILE A 205 2.63 -18.75 -6.07
N VAL A 206 2.03 -19.80 -5.50
CA VAL A 206 0.62 -20.17 -5.71
C VAL A 206 -0.06 -20.55 -4.38
N ASP A 207 -1.25 -20.00 -4.15
CA ASP A 207 -2.12 -20.35 -3.02
C ASP A 207 -2.79 -21.73 -3.16
N ASP A 208 -3.20 -22.32 -2.04
CA ASP A 208 -3.86 -23.63 -1.99
C ASP A 208 -5.26 -23.70 -2.63
N ASP A 209 -5.77 -22.57 -3.12
CA ASP A 209 -7.05 -22.42 -3.80
C ASP A 209 -6.94 -21.85 -5.23
N LYS A 210 -5.72 -21.66 -5.76
CA LYS A 210 -5.51 -21.16 -7.12
C LYS A 210 -5.09 -22.27 -8.08
N ALA A 211 -5.87 -22.44 -9.14
CA ALA A 211 -5.56 -23.38 -10.20
C ALA A 211 -4.42 -22.87 -11.08
N ILE A 212 -3.58 -23.80 -11.52
CA ILE A 212 -2.65 -23.64 -12.65
C ILE A 212 -3.00 -24.68 -13.71
N ASP A 213 -2.58 -24.46 -14.95
CA ASP A 213 -2.67 -25.42 -16.06
C ASP A 213 -1.28 -25.72 -16.64
N GLY A 214 -1.21 -26.47 -17.74
CA GLY A 214 0.06 -26.93 -18.31
C GLY A 214 0.87 -25.87 -19.04
N ASP A 215 0.31 -24.67 -19.26
CA ASP A 215 0.96 -23.60 -20.02
C ASP A 215 1.19 -22.34 -19.16
N THR A 216 0.75 -22.36 -17.90
CA THR A 216 0.78 -21.23 -16.95
C THR A 216 2.14 -20.52 -16.88
N VAL A 217 3.25 -21.24 -16.73
CA VAL A 217 4.59 -20.63 -16.65
C VAL A 217 4.97 -19.98 -17.98
N ASN A 218 4.76 -20.69 -19.09
CA ASN A 218 5.04 -20.18 -20.43
C ASN A 218 4.25 -18.91 -20.73
N ASP A 219 2.97 -18.86 -20.35
CA ASP A 219 2.12 -17.70 -20.57
C ASP A 219 2.60 -16.48 -19.76
N TYR A 220 3.01 -16.67 -18.50
CA TYR A 220 3.62 -15.58 -17.75
C TYR A 220 4.97 -15.11 -18.31
N ILE A 221 5.79 -16.01 -18.85
CA ILE A 221 7.05 -15.62 -19.52
C ILE A 221 6.76 -14.76 -20.75
N LYS A 222 5.73 -15.10 -21.57
CA LYS A 222 5.31 -14.26 -22.70
C LYS A 222 4.91 -12.86 -22.23
N TYR A 223 4.11 -12.77 -21.17
CA TYR A 223 3.75 -11.48 -20.58
C TYR A 223 4.96 -10.70 -20.06
N MET A 224 5.89 -11.38 -19.38
CA MET A 224 7.14 -10.78 -18.88
C MET A 224 8.01 -10.22 -20.00
N ASN A 225 8.05 -10.89 -21.16
CA ASN A 225 8.80 -10.45 -22.34
C ASN A 225 8.18 -9.23 -23.02
N ILE A 226 6.85 -9.06 -22.93
CA ILE A 226 6.15 -7.87 -23.41
C ILE A 226 6.36 -6.72 -22.41
N LYS A 227 6.17 -6.98 -21.12
CA LYS A 227 6.24 -5.99 -20.07
C LYS A 227 6.77 -6.59 -18.77
N LYS A 228 7.95 -6.12 -18.35
CA LYS A 228 8.53 -6.50 -17.05
C LYS A 228 7.65 -6.01 -15.90
N GLY A 229 7.41 -6.88 -14.94
CA GLY A 229 6.60 -6.58 -13.75
C GLY A 229 6.27 -7.84 -12.96
N VAL A 230 5.59 -7.68 -11.83
CA VAL A 230 5.07 -8.83 -11.07
C VAL A 230 3.75 -9.27 -11.71
N TRP A 231 3.65 -10.55 -12.08
CA TRP A 231 2.52 -11.08 -12.83
C TRP A 231 1.65 -12.04 -11.99
N GLY A 232 0.35 -12.06 -12.24
CA GLY A 232 -0.59 -12.99 -11.59
C GLY A 232 -1.94 -13.07 -12.30
N ASN A 233 -2.89 -13.82 -11.73
CA ASN A 233 -4.22 -14.00 -12.34
C ASN A 233 -5.36 -13.21 -11.66
N ASN A 234 -5.14 -12.73 -10.44
CA ASN A 234 -6.10 -11.92 -9.70
C ASN A 234 -5.34 -10.79 -9.04
N GLY A 235 -5.93 -9.60 -9.01
CA GLY A 235 -5.37 -8.47 -8.29
C GLY A 235 -6.42 -7.50 -7.83
N HIS A 236 -5.96 -6.50 -7.11
CA HIS A 236 -6.76 -5.37 -6.69
C HIS A 236 -6.07 -4.12 -7.21
N ARG A 237 -6.89 -3.21 -7.71
CA ARG A 237 -6.49 -1.85 -8.06
C ARG A 237 -7.29 -0.92 -7.16
N ARG A 238 -6.63 0.10 -6.62
CA ARG A 238 -7.31 1.11 -5.82
C ARG A 238 -8.36 1.80 -6.70
N ALA A 239 -9.59 1.92 -6.18
CA ALA A 239 -10.62 2.73 -6.82
C ALA A 239 -10.24 4.22 -6.75
N ALA A 240 -10.65 5.01 -7.74
CA ALA A 240 -10.40 6.45 -7.76
C ALA A 240 -11.10 7.20 -6.59
N THR A 241 -12.18 6.64 -6.05
CA THR A 241 -12.98 7.22 -4.96
C THR A 241 -13.23 6.21 -3.83
N PHE A 242 -13.72 6.68 -2.67
CA PHE A 242 -13.97 5.87 -1.46
C PHE A 242 -15.20 4.94 -1.53
N GLU A 243 -15.67 4.58 -2.72
CA GLU A 243 -16.84 3.69 -2.90
C GLU A 243 -16.58 2.22 -2.52
N GLY A 244 -15.42 1.91 -1.93
CA GLY A 244 -15.02 0.57 -1.45
C GLY A 244 -13.94 -0.10 -2.30
N TYR A 245 -13.52 -1.30 -1.89
CA TYR A 245 -12.61 -2.16 -2.66
C TYR A 245 -13.31 -2.63 -3.93
N LYS A 246 -12.96 -2.05 -5.08
CA LYS A 246 -13.26 -2.67 -6.36
C LYS A 246 -12.14 -3.69 -6.61
N SER A 247 -12.37 -4.96 -6.28
CA SER A 247 -11.57 -6.04 -6.87
C SER A 247 -11.58 -5.81 -8.38
N TRP A 248 -10.39 -5.68 -8.98
CA TRP A 248 -10.32 -5.39 -10.42
C TRP A 248 -11.09 -6.49 -11.17
N PRO A 249 -11.91 -6.14 -12.18
CA PRO A 249 -12.95 -7.00 -12.70
C PRO A 249 -12.44 -8.39 -13.06
N ARG A 250 -13.23 -9.39 -12.66
CA ARG A 250 -13.13 -10.76 -13.16
C ARG A 250 -13.58 -10.87 -14.62
N ASP A 251 -14.20 -9.81 -15.14
CA ASP A 251 -14.69 -9.71 -16.50
C ASP A 251 -13.63 -9.06 -17.38
N PHE A 252 -12.82 -9.93 -17.99
CA PHE A 252 -11.91 -9.57 -19.06
C PHE A 252 -12.70 -9.25 -20.33
N THR A 253 -13.29 -8.07 -20.43
CA THR A 253 -13.85 -7.57 -21.69
C THR A 253 -12.80 -6.75 -22.40
N GLY A 254 -12.29 -7.24 -23.55
CA GLY A 254 -11.39 -6.49 -24.43
C GLY A 254 -9.88 -6.66 -24.18
N GLU A 255 -9.42 -6.73 -22.92
CA GLU A 255 -7.97 -6.70 -22.61
C GLU A 255 -7.39 -8.09 -22.24
N ASP A 256 -6.13 -8.33 -22.61
CA ASP A 256 -5.36 -9.54 -22.26
C ASP A 256 -4.59 -9.41 -20.93
N MET A 257 -4.32 -8.18 -20.51
CA MET A 257 -3.59 -7.85 -19.28
C MET A 257 -4.07 -6.52 -18.69
N ALA A 258 -4.00 -6.36 -17.37
CA ALA A 258 -4.35 -5.11 -16.69
C ALA A 258 -3.42 -4.81 -15.51
N GLU A 259 -3.02 -3.55 -15.35
CA GLU A 259 -2.23 -3.09 -14.21
C GLU A 259 -3.02 -3.18 -12.90
N GLN A 260 -2.34 -3.63 -11.84
CA GLN A 260 -2.86 -3.80 -10.49
C GLN A 260 -1.99 -3.05 -9.49
N ASP A 261 -2.57 -2.76 -8.33
CA ASP A 261 -1.78 -2.30 -7.19
C ASP A 261 -1.09 -3.44 -6.46
N TYR A 262 -1.78 -4.57 -6.33
CA TYR A 262 -1.23 -5.81 -5.81
C TYR A 262 -2.01 -7.03 -6.34
N LEU A 263 -1.38 -8.20 -6.30
CA LEU A 263 -1.98 -9.48 -6.73
C LEU A 263 -2.50 -10.28 -5.54
N SER A 264 -3.37 -11.25 -5.82
CA SER A 264 -3.89 -12.17 -4.82
C SER A 264 -3.86 -13.62 -5.29
N GLY A 265 -3.06 -14.42 -4.59
CA GLY A 265 -2.99 -15.88 -4.69
C GLY A 265 -2.09 -16.46 -5.79
N MET A 266 -1.62 -15.65 -6.74
CA MET A 266 -0.51 -16.04 -7.63
C MET A 266 0.43 -14.88 -7.89
N TRP A 267 1.74 -15.15 -7.89
CA TRP A 267 2.79 -14.18 -8.16
C TRP A 267 3.92 -14.83 -8.96
N PHE A 268 4.16 -14.31 -10.17
CA PHE A 268 5.24 -14.68 -11.07
C PHE A 268 6.19 -13.49 -11.27
N LEU A 269 7.49 -13.72 -11.05
CA LEU A 269 8.51 -12.67 -11.07
C LEU A 269 9.91 -13.27 -11.29
N GLU A 270 10.88 -12.44 -11.70
CA GLU A 270 12.29 -12.83 -11.62
C GLU A 270 12.66 -13.03 -10.14
N GLN A 271 13.35 -14.13 -9.85
CA GLN A 271 13.70 -14.53 -8.49
C GLN A 271 14.56 -13.47 -7.79
N SER A 272 15.51 -12.86 -8.52
CA SER A 272 16.45 -11.88 -8.00
C SER A 272 15.77 -10.65 -7.40
N TRP A 273 14.56 -10.30 -7.88
CA TRP A 273 13.82 -9.16 -7.36
C TRP A 273 13.37 -9.33 -5.91
N LEU A 274 13.30 -10.57 -5.40
CA LEU A 274 12.93 -10.84 -4.01
C LEU A 274 13.93 -10.28 -2.98
N GLU A 275 15.15 -9.87 -3.38
CA GLU A 275 16.05 -9.14 -2.49
C GLU A 275 15.43 -7.83 -1.97
N TYR A 276 14.58 -7.19 -2.78
CA TYR A 276 13.88 -5.95 -2.42
C TYR A 276 12.72 -6.19 -1.46
N PHE A 277 12.15 -7.40 -1.43
CA PHE A 277 11.18 -7.80 -0.42
C PHE A 277 11.76 -7.68 1.00
N MET A 278 13.06 -7.90 1.13
CA MET A 278 13.79 -7.86 2.41
C MET A 278 14.36 -6.48 2.75
N LYS A 279 14.35 -5.51 1.82
CA LYS A 279 14.93 -4.18 2.08
C LYS A 279 14.15 -3.37 3.10
N GLU A 280 12.86 -3.64 3.26
CA GLU A 280 11.99 -2.96 4.21
C GLU A 280 11.24 -3.95 5.08
N ARG A 281 11.05 -3.55 6.34
CA ARG A 281 10.21 -4.29 7.26
C ARG A 281 8.73 -4.15 6.83
N PRO A 282 7.98 -5.24 6.67
CA PRO A 282 6.56 -5.16 6.33
C PRO A 282 5.76 -4.50 7.48
N PRO A 283 4.68 -3.75 7.18
CA PRO A 283 3.83 -3.12 8.19
C PRO A 283 3.16 -4.11 9.15
N SER A 284 3.01 -5.38 8.73
CA SER A 284 2.45 -6.46 9.52
C SER A 284 3.07 -7.79 9.10
N TRP A 285 3.31 -8.69 10.06
CA TRP A 285 3.65 -10.09 9.77
C TRP A 285 2.42 -11.00 9.67
N ALA A 286 1.24 -10.47 10.05
CA ALA A 286 0.00 -11.22 10.04
C ALA A 286 -0.67 -11.27 8.66
N THR A 287 -0.45 -10.25 7.81
CA THR A 287 -1.04 -10.11 6.47
C THR A 287 -0.37 -8.96 5.68
N SER A 288 -0.82 -8.69 4.45
CA SER A 288 -0.38 -7.61 3.56
C SER A 288 1.00 -7.83 2.93
N GLU A 289 1.48 -9.07 2.90
CA GLU A 289 2.72 -9.46 2.25
C GLU A 289 2.69 -9.21 0.74
N ASP A 290 1.51 -9.37 0.13
CA ASP A 290 1.24 -9.22 -1.29
C ASP A 290 1.26 -7.74 -1.73
N MET A 291 0.70 -6.89 -0.87
CA MET A 291 0.79 -5.44 -0.95
C MET A 291 2.25 -4.97 -0.77
N HIS A 292 2.96 -5.54 0.21
CA HIS A 292 4.37 -5.21 0.47
C HIS A 292 5.26 -5.55 -0.72
N LEU A 293 5.10 -6.75 -1.30
CA LEU A 293 5.80 -7.15 -2.51
C LEU A 293 5.61 -6.11 -3.62
N SER A 294 4.36 -5.76 -3.94
CA SER A 294 4.07 -4.83 -5.03
C SER A 294 4.59 -3.42 -4.74
N HIS A 295 4.57 -2.99 -3.48
CA HIS A 295 5.13 -1.72 -3.04
C HIS A 295 6.64 -1.65 -3.28
N VAL A 296 7.40 -2.63 -2.79
CA VAL A 296 8.87 -2.60 -2.89
C VAL A 296 9.36 -2.77 -4.33
N MET A 297 8.68 -3.58 -5.16
CA MET A 297 9.02 -3.70 -6.58
C MET A 297 8.84 -2.37 -7.32
N ARG A 298 7.75 -1.66 -7.03
CA ARG A 298 7.51 -0.34 -7.60
C ARG A 298 8.53 0.68 -7.12
N LYS A 299 8.79 0.70 -5.81
CA LYS A 299 9.66 1.69 -5.16
C LYS A 299 11.11 1.56 -5.59
N TYR A 300 11.65 0.34 -5.65
CA TYR A 300 13.08 0.13 -5.86
C TYR A 300 13.47 -0.28 -7.27
N LEU A 301 12.56 -0.90 -8.02
CA LEU A 301 12.83 -1.40 -9.37
C LEU A 301 12.04 -0.64 -10.44
N ASN A 302 11.14 0.26 -10.07
CA ASN A 302 10.21 0.91 -11.00
C ASN A 302 9.40 -0.12 -11.82
N LEU A 303 9.09 -1.26 -11.18
CA LEU A 303 8.30 -2.35 -11.75
C LEU A 303 6.89 -2.34 -11.19
N ASN A 304 5.90 -2.40 -12.08
CA ASN A 304 4.50 -2.46 -11.71
C ASN A 304 4.03 -3.91 -11.58
N THR A 305 2.78 -4.05 -11.13
CA THR A 305 2.12 -5.34 -10.92
C THR A 305 0.99 -5.50 -11.94
N TYR A 306 0.83 -6.68 -12.52
CA TYR A 306 -0.09 -6.95 -13.62
C TYR A 306 -0.87 -8.24 -13.43
N ALA A 307 -2.17 -8.19 -13.73
CA ALA A 307 -2.99 -9.38 -13.90
C ALA A 307 -3.04 -9.74 -15.39
N GLY A 308 -2.78 -11.00 -15.73
CA GLY A 308 -2.87 -11.53 -17.10
C GLY A 308 -3.93 -12.62 -17.22
N ARG A 309 -4.35 -12.90 -18.46
CA ARG A 309 -5.25 -14.03 -18.77
C ARG A 309 -4.53 -15.39 -18.65
N VAL A 310 -4.27 -15.84 -17.42
CA VAL A 310 -3.59 -17.11 -17.15
C VAL A 310 -4.47 -18.04 -16.32
N ALA A 311 -4.54 -19.32 -16.73
CA ALA A 311 -5.35 -20.36 -16.09
C ALA A 311 -6.84 -19.99 -15.88
N ILE A 312 -7.42 -19.22 -16.83
CA ILE A 312 -8.82 -18.78 -16.75
C ILE A 312 -9.79 -19.98 -16.77
N GLY A 313 -10.83 -19.91 -15.94
CA GLY A 313 -11.89 -20.91 -15.87
C GLY A 313 -11.45 -22.26 -15.28
N LYS A 314 -10.18 -22.37 -14.86
CA LYS A 314 -9.68 -23.56 -14.15
C LYS A 314 -10.08 -23.47 -12.69
N THR A 315 -10.69 -24.53 -12.18
CA THR A 315 -11.17 -24.59 -10.80
C THR A 315 -10.48 -25.71 -10.05
N LEU A 316 -10.24 -25.45 -8.76
CA LEU A 316 -9.84 -26.47 -7.81
C LEU A 316 -11.06 -26.92 -6.98
N PRO A 317 -10.99 -28.09 -6.33
CA PRO A 317 -12.00 -28.49 -5.37
C PRO A 317 -12.24 -27.40 -4.31
N SER A 318 -13.45 -26.84 -4.26
CA SER A 318 -13.76 -25.63 -3.47
C SER A 318 -13.42 -25.78 -1.99
N LYS A 319 -12.61 -24.87 -1.46
CA LYS A 319 -12.31 -24.81 -0.03
C LYS A 319 -13.58 -24.45 0.79
N PRO A 320 -13.81 -25.03 1.98
CA PRO A 320 -14.90 -24.60 2.86
C PRO A 320 -14.80 -23.11 3.19
N LYS A 321 -15.92 -22.39 3.34
CA LYS A 321 -15.90 -20.94 3.56
C LYS A 321 -15.32 -20.56 4.93
N GLU A 322 -15.41 -21.47 5.90
CA GLU A 322 -15.00 -21.29 7.29
C GLU A 322 -13.47 -21.29 7.47
N VAL A 323 -12.72 -21.67 6.44
CA VAL A 323 -11.25 -21.74 6.47
C VAL A 323 -10.58 -20.71 5.55
N GLN A 324 -11.34 -19.72 5.08
CA GLN A 324 -10.78 -18.55 4.41
C GLN A 324 -9.95 -17.74 5.40
N ALA A 325 -8.77 -17.29 4.98
CA ALA A 325 -7.80 -16.72 5.89
C ALA A 325 -8.03 -15.23 6.17
N THR A 326 -8.75 -14.54 5.29
CA THR A 326 -8.95 -13.07 5.33
C THR A 326 -10.43 -12.75 5.48
N GLN A 327 -10.88 -12.61 6.74
CA GLN A 327 -12.23 -12.19 7.11
C GLN A 327 -12.19 -11.27 8.34
N GLY A 328 -13.22 -10.45 8.52
CA GLY A 328 -13.36 -9.56 9.69
C GLY A 328 -12.17 -8.60 9.84
N SER A 329 -11.65 -8.48 11.06
CA SER A 329 -10.57 -7.55 11.42
C SER A 329 -9.27 -7.72 10.62
N ALA A 330 -9.03 -8.91 10.06
CA ALA A 330 -7.89 -9.12 9.16
C ALA A 330 -8.06 -8.38 7.83
N LEU A 331 -9.29 -8.26 7.34
CA LEU A 331 -9.60 -7.44 6.17
C LEU A 331 -9.40 -5.96 6.52
N ASP A 332 -10.01 -5.48 7.60
CA ASP A 332 -9.88 -4.07 8.04
C ASP A 332 -8.41 -3.62 8.17
N LEU A 333 -7.55 -4.47 8.74
CA LEU A 333 -6.11 -4.19 8.85
C LEU A 333 -5.44 -4.12 7.48
N ARG A 334 -5.77 -5.04 6.56
CA ARG A 334 -5.24 -4.99 5.19
C ARG A 334 -5.66 -3.72 4.50
N GLU A 335 -6.91 -3.32 4.68
CA GLU A 335 -7.44 -2.13 4.05
C GLU A 335 -6.70 -0.88 4.52
N PHE A 336 -6.51 -0.77 5.84
CA PHE A 336 -5.74 0.29 6.45
C PHE A 336 -4.29 0.34 5.94
N ILE A 337 -3.59 -0.80 5.93
CA ILE A 337 -2.19 -0.88 5.46
C ILE A 337 -2.10 -0.44 3.99
N PHE A 338 -3.02 -0.89 3.15
CA PHE A 338 -3.03 -0.55 1.74
C PHE A 338 -3.31 0.94 1.50
N ASP A 339 -4.27 1.50 2.23
CA ASP A 339 -4.70 2.88 2.02
C ASP A 339 -3.75 3.92 2.61
N HIS A 340 -2.93 3.55 3.61
CA HIS A 340 -2.11 4.50 4.37
C HIS A 340 -0.60 4.22 4.41
N GLU A 341 -0.15 3.01 4.11
CA GLU A 341 1.28 2.66 4.16
C GLU A 341 1.85 2.22 2.82
N LEU A 342 1.18 1.29 2.13
CA LEU A 342 1.80 0.59 0.99
C LEU A 342 1.25 0.96 -0.39
N GLY A 343 0.07 1.56 -0.47
CA GLY A 343 -0.52 1.94 -1.75
C GLY A 343 0.15 3.16 -2.39
N ARG A 344 -0.50 3.75 -3.40
CA ARG A 344 0.02 4.90 -4.18
C ARG A 344 -0.04 6.24 -3.41
N GLY A 345 0.41 6.26 -2.17
CA GLY A 345 0.20 7.35 -1.21
C GLY A 345 -1.10 7.18 -0.42
N ASN A 346 -1.37 8.12 0.48
CA ASN A 346 -2.57 8.05 1.30
C ASN A 346 -3.85 8.23 0.48
N LYS A 347 -4.86 7.42 0.75
CA LYS A 347 -6.14 7.50 0.06
C LYS A 347 -6.99 8.68 0.55
N VAL A 348 -7.54 9.43 -0.41
CA VAL A 348 -8.49 10.57 -0.45
C VAL A 348 -9.94 10.44 0.12
N VAL A 349 -10.25 10.45 1.43
CA VAL A 349 -11.65 10.29 1.91
C VAL A 349 -12.50 11.55 1.69
N SER A 350 -13.77 11.35 1.35
CA SER A 350 -14.82 12.39 1.36
C SER A 350 -14.52 13.58 0.45
N VAL A 351 -13.84 13.35 -0.68
CA VAL A 351 -13.56 14.39 -1.68
C VAL A 351 -14.52 14.25 -2.84
N ASP A 352 -15.26 15.31 -3.10
CA ASP A 352 -16.08 15.41 -4.29
C ASP A 352 -15.16 15.71 -5.50
N ALA A 353 -14.81 14.68 -6.27
CA ALA A 353 -14.02 14.81 -7.51
C ALA A 353 -14.90 15.21 -8.73
N PRO A 354 -14.35 15.76 -9.82
CA PRO A 354 -12.93 16.09 -10.05
C PRO A 354 -12.51 17.44 -9.42
N ILE A 355 -11.29 17.50 -8.88
CA ILE A 355 -10.65 18.76 -8.48
C ILE A 355 -9.86 19.27 -9.68
N LYS A 356 -10.16 20.49 -10.14
CA LYS A 356 -9.48 21.09 -11.29
C LYS A 356 -8.14 21.70 -10.89
N THR A 357 -8.13 22.45 -9.79
CA THR A 357 -6.94 23.23 -9.37
C THR A 357 -6.56 22.93 -7.93
N LEU A 358 -5.29 22.68 -7.67
CA LEU A 358 -4.73 22.59 -6.33
C LEU A 358 -3.91 23.85 -6.03
N VAL A 359 -4.12 24.47 -4.88
CA VAL A 359 -3.37 25.64 -4.42
C VAL A 359 -2.61 25.25 -3.16
N TYR A 360 -1.28 25.09 -3.27
CA TYR A 360 -0.44 24.91 -2.11
C TYR A 360 -0.19 26.27 -1.45
N ALA A 361 -0.34 26.38 -0.12
CA ALA A 361 -0.19 27.63 0.60
C ALA A 361 0.72 27.44 1.83
N GLU A 362 1.66 28.38 2.01
CA GLU A 362 2.50 28.44 3.21
C GLU A 362 1.92 29.42 4.24
N THR A 363 1.18 30.43 3.79
CA THR A 363 0.58 31.47 4.64
C THR A 363 -0.82 31.85 4.16
N VAL A 364 -1.58 32.54 5.01
CA VAL A 364 -2.90 33.11 4.70
C VAL A 364 -2.86 33.96 3.42
N GLY A 365 -1.81 34.79 3.31
CA GLY A 365 -1.65 35.70 2.17
C GLY A 365 -1.47 35.01 0.83
N ASP A 366 -1.05 33.73 0.78
CA ASP A 366 -0.96 32.98 -0.47
C ASP A 366 -2.36 32.68 -1.03
N ILE A 367 -3.28 32.26 -0.16
CA ILE A 367 -4.67 31.98 -0.54
C ILE A 367 -5.40 33.28 -0.89
N GLU A 368 -5.19 34.35 -0.12
CA GLU A 368 -5.81 35.66 -0.38
C GLU A 368 -5.33 36.30 -1.68
N ASP A 369 -4.04 36.18 -1.99
CA ASP A 369 -3.47 36.66 -3.26
C ASP A 369 -3.99 35.85 -4.46
N TYR A 370 -4.07 34.52 -4.33
CA TYR A 370 -4.71 33.68 -5.35
C TYR A 370 -6.18 34.08 -5.58
N LEU A 371 -6.93 34.30 -4.50
CA LEU A 371 -8.31 34.77 -4.55
C LEU A 371 -8.44 36.12 -5.28
N ALA A 372 -7.58 37.07 -4.95
CA ALA A 372 -7.58 38.39 -5.60
C ALA A 372 -7.28 38.28 -7.11
N LYS A 373 -6.35 37.41 -7.50
CA LYS A 373 -6.05 37.13 -8.92
C LYS A 373 -7.22 36.46 -9.63
N LEU A 374 -7.90 35.53 -8.96
CA LEU A 374 -9.14 34.91 -9.44
C LEU A 374 -10.30 35.93 -9.52
N ASP A 375 -10.34 36.95 -8.66
CA ASP A 375 -11.34 38.05 -8.70
C ASP A 375 -11.07 39.04 -9.83
N ALA A 376 -9.80 39.25 -10.18
CA ALA A 376 -9.40 40.12 -11.29
C ALA A 376 -9.71 39.54 -12.67
N CYS A 377 -10.13 38.28 -12.74
CA CYS A 377 -10.48 37.61 -13.99
C CYS A 377 -11.76 38.21 -14.59
N PRO A 378 -11.77 38.49 -15.91
CA PRO A 378 -12.94 39.05 -16.56
C PRO A 378 -14.13 38.10 -16.42
N SER A 379 -15.28 38.64 -16.00
CA SER A 379 -16.50 37.85 -15.87
C SER A 379 -16.96 37.41 -17.27
N LEU A 380 -17.15 36.09 -17.44
CA LEU A 380 -17.64 35.47 -18.69
C LEU A 380 -19.00 36.03 -19.18
N ASN A 381 -19.70 36.82 -18.35
CA ASN A 381 -21.00 37.42 -18.65
C ASN A 381 -20.94 38.89 -19.06
N SER A 382 -19.76 39.48 -19.23
CA SER A 382 -19.68 40.75 -19.94
C SER A 382 -19.74 40.46 -21.43
N SER A 383 -20.92 40.65 -22.02
CA SER A 383 -21.12 40.76 -23.47
C SER A 383 -20.27 41.93 -23.98
N ILE A 384 -19.00 41.66 -24.22
CA ILE A 384 -18.12 42.53 -24.98
C ILE A 384 -18.75 42.58 -26.38
N VAL A 385 -19.34 43.73 -26.70
CA VAL A 385 -19.67 44.08 -28.08
C VAL A 385 -18.35 44.11 -28.82
N VAL A 386 -18.01 43.01 -29.48
CA VAL A 386 -16.86 42.94 -30.37
C VAL A 386 -17.19 43.86 -31.55
N ASN A 387 -16.67 45.08 -31.52
CA ASN A 387 -16.56 45.87 -32.74
C ASN A 387 -15.60 45.11 -33.65
N VAL A 388 -16.14 44.63 -34.78
CA VAL A 388 -15.41 43.95 -35.84
C VAL A 388 -14.41 44.94 -36.44
N GLY A 389 -13.19 44.95 -35.92
CA GLY A 389 -12.14 45.88 -36.34
C GLY A 389 -10.74 45.55 -35.79
N ASP A 390 -10.62 45.03 -34.57
CA ASP A 390 -9.31 44.77 -33.95
C ASP A 390 -9.06 43.28 -33.71
N LEU A 391 -8.57 42.60 -34.75
CA LEU A 391 -8.23 41.16 -34.77
C LEU A 391 -6.92 40.81 -34.04
N ASN A 392 -6.53 41.53 -32.99
CA ASN A 392 -5.29 41.23 -32.23
C ASN A 392 -5.41 41.25 -30.70
N ASN A 393 -6.61 41.39 -30.14
CA ASN A 393 -6.82 41.20 -28.70
C ASN A 393 -7.44 39.83 -28.42
N THR A 394 -6.62 38.78 -28.43
CA THR A 394 -6.89 37.62 -27.57
C THR A 394 -6.94 38.14 -26.15
N ALA A 395 -8.14 38.28 -25.58
CA ALA A 395 -8.32 38.57 -24.16
C ALA A 395 -7.59 37.46 -23.38
N VAL A 396 -6.44 37.81 -22.81
CA VAL A 396 -5.57 36.89 -22.07
C VAL A 396 -6.31 36.53 -20.77
N SER A 397 -7.07 35.44 -20.78
CA SER A 397 -7.44 34.79 -19.52
C SER A 397 -6.14 34.22 -18.96
N GLY A 398 -5.53 34.92 -18.01
CA GLY A 398 -4.34 34.42 -17.32
C GLY A 398 -4.63 33.05 -16.67
N PRO A 399 -3.59 32.29 -16.28
CA PRO A 399 -3.75 30.92 -15.77
C PRO A 399 -4.63 30.82 -14.50
N TRP A 400 -4.91 31.96 -13.87
CA TRP A 400 -5.78 32.13 -12.71
C TRP A 400 -7.27 31.95 -13.03
N CYS A 401 -7.70 32.27 -14.25
CA CYS A 401 -9.12 32.48 -14.58
C CYS A 401 -9.90 31.21 -14.84
N ASP A 402 -9.21 30.07 -14.92
CA ASP A 402 -9.80 28.75 -15.14
C ASP A 402 -9.64 27.84 -13.91
N GLY A 403 -9.81 28.41 -12.71
CA GLY A 403 -9.60 27.70 -11.45
C GLY A 403 -10.53 26.50 -11.24
N GLY A 404 -11.76 26.52 -11.79
CA GLY A 404 -12.79 25.50 -11.61
C GLY A 404 -12.99 25.11 -10.14
N LYS A 405 -13.24 23.81 -9.89
CA LYS A 405 -13.28 23.28 -8.52
C LYS A 405 -11.88 23.24 -7.93
N THR A 406 -11.61 24.05 -6.91
CA THR A 406 -10.26 24.14 -6.33
C THR A 406 -10.09 23.23 -5.12
N ALA A 407 -8.85 23.01 -4.70
CA ALA A 407 -8.56 22.60 -3.34
C ALA A 407 -7.34 23.30 -2.75
N ALA A 408 -7.42 23.76 -1.52
CA ALA A 408 -6.30 24.36 -0.80
C ALA A 408 -5.49 23.29 -0.05
N VAL A 409 -4.17 23.32 -0.14
CA VAL A 409 -3.27 22.41 0.59
C VAL A 409 -2.27 23.21 1.38
N PHE A 410 -2.09 22.90 2.65
CA PHE A 410 -1.06 23.54 3.48
C PHE A 410 -0.42 22.56 4.45
N ARG A 411 0.75 22.91 4.97
CA ARG A 411 1.60 22.04 5.81
C ARG A 411 1.08 21.82 7.24
N GLY A 412 0.17 22.67 7.73
CA GLY A 412 -0.49 22.49 9.03
C GLY A 412 0.45 22.47 10.24
N ALA A 413 1.55 23.21 10.20
CA ALA A 413 2.54 23.20 11.27
C ALA A 413 2.22 24.17 12.42
N LYS A 414 2.81 23.94 13.60
CA LYS A 414 2.59 24.76 14.81
C LYS A 414 2.93 26.23 14.59
N GLU A 415 3.94 26.48 13.77
CA GLU A 415 4.40 27.82 13.42
C GLU A 415 3.59 28.50 12.30
N GLN A 416 2.66 27.79 11.64
CA GLN A 416 1.76 28.39 10.65
C GLN A 416 0.50 28.92 11.33
N ASP A 417 -0.05 30.01 10.79
CA ASP A 417 -1.40 30.47 11.14
C ASP A 417 -2.43 29.53 10.50
N VAL A 418 -2.58 28.35 11.10
CA VAL A 418 -3.47 27.30 10.59
C VAL A 418 -4.92 27.75 10.61
N ASN A 419 -5.35 28.47 11.64
CA ASN A 419 -6.73 28.98 11.74
C ASN A 419 -7.00 30.04 10.66
N GLY A 420 -6.06 30.95 10.41
CA GLY A 420 -6.15 31.91 9.31
C GLY A 420 -6.15 31.23 7.94
N LEU A 421 -5.33 30.18 7.75
CA LEU A 421 -5.30 29.38 6.53
C LEU A 421 -6.64 28.67 6.28
N ILE A 422 -7.26 28.11 7.33
CA ILE A 422 -8.61 27.52 7.25
C ILE A 422 -9.62 28.59 6.84
N ALA A 423 -9.64 29.74 7.51
CA ALA A 423 -10.57 30.81 7.19
C ALA A 423 -10.40 31.35 5.75
N ALA A 424 -9.16 31.46 5.27
CA ALA A 424 -8.90 31.84 3.88
C ALA A 424 -9.31 30.74 2.89
N ALA A 425 -9.08 29.47 3.22
CA ALA A 425 -9.55 28.34 2.42
C ALA A 425 -11.08 28.28 2.34
N GLU A 426 -11.80 28.59 3.43
CA GLU A 426 -13.26 28.69 3.45
C GLU A 426 -13.76 29.80 2.49
N LYS A 427 -13.10 30.95 2.46
CA LYS A 427 -13.39 32.01 1.46
C LYS A 427 -13.18 31.52 0.02
N LEU A 428 -12.08 30.80 -0.24
CA LEU A 428 -11.82 30.17 -1.53
C LEU A 428 -12.90 29.15 -1.90
N CYS A 429 -13.34 28.36 -0.92
CA CYS A 429 -14.39 27.36 -1.08
C CYS A 429 -15.74 27.95 -1.41
N ALA A 430 -16.12 29.07 -0.78
CA ALA A 430 -17.34 29.78 -1.11
C ALA A 430 -17.41 30.22 -2.58
N LYS A 431 -16.25 30.46 -3.21
CA LYS A 431 -16.16 30.91 -4.60
C LYS A 431 -16.01 29.76 -5.61
N THR A 432 -15.34 28.68 -5.23
CA THR A 432 -14.89 27.65 -6.18
C THR A 432 -15.40 26.25 -5.85
N GLN A 433 -16.38 26.12 -4.96
CA GLN A 433 -16.89 24.82 -4.50
C GLN A 433 -15.76 23.90 -4.00
N CYS A 434 -14.81 24.45 -3.25
CA CYS A 434 -13.49 23.85 -3.02
C CYS A 434 -13.45 22.73 -1.98
N GLU A 435 -12.36 21.95 -1.99
CA GLU A 435 -11.92 21.09 -0.87
C GLU A 435 -10.71 21.73 -0.15
N TYR A 436 -10.35 21.31 1.05
CA TYR A 436 -9.10 21.79 1.67
C TYR A 436 -8.47 20.75 2.59
N PHE A 437 -7.15 20.64 2.47
CA PHE A 437 -6.34 19.57 3.01
C PHE A 437 -5.18 20.12 3.85
N SER A 438 -4.99 19.54 5.03
CA SER A 438 -3.77 19.72 5.82
C SER A 438 -2.89 18.49 5.69
N VAL A 439 -1.61 18.69 5.40
CA VAL A 439 -0.60 17.62 5.31
C VAL A 439 0.01 17.39 6.69
N LYS A 440 -0.08 16.18 7.26
CA LYS A 440 0.19 15.93 8.70
C LYS A 440 0.85 14.55 8.95
N PRO A 441 1.47 14.22 10.10
CA PRO A 441 1.73 12.87 10.53
C PRO A 441 0.80 12.45 11.67
N THR A 442 0.50 11.15 11.64
CA THR A 442 0.16 10.25 12.75
C THR A 442 -0.64 10.86 13.91
N ILE A 443 -1.95 10.60 13.92
CA ILE A 443 -2.61 10.21 15.17
C ILE A 443 -2.39 8.69 15.30
N ARG A 444 -2.53 8.07 16.48
CA ARG A 444 -2.26 6.64 16.80
C ARG A 444 -2.61 5.58 15.72
N HIS A 445 -3.39 5.93 14.68
CA HIS A 445 -3.59 5.18 13.45
C HIS A 445 -3.41 6.08 12.19
N GLY A 446 -2.17 6.18 11.70
CA GLY A 446 -1.71 6.31 10.29
C GLY A 446 -2.25 7.34 9.27
N ILE A 447 -3.22 8.20 9.57
CA ILE A 447 -3.69 9.18 8.58
C ILE A 447 -2.69 10.35 8.48
N LYS A 448 -2.06 10.52 7.30
CA LYS A 448 -1.05 11.58 7.05
C LYS A 448 -1.63 12.84 6.36
N TYR A 449 -2.94 12.94 6.15
CA TYR A 449 -3.56 14.18 5.68
C TYR A 449 -4.98 14.31 6.27
N PHE A 450 -5.50 15.52 6.42
CA PHE A 450 -6.83 15.75 6.96
C PHE A 450 -7.70 16.45 5.94
N ASN A 451 -8.86 15.86 5.62
CA ASN A 451 -9.94 16.59 4.98
C ASN A 451 -10.63 17.41 6.06
N MET A 452 -10.44 18.72 6.00
CA MET A 452 -10.89 19.62 7.07
C MET A 452 -12.42 19.81 7.08
N ARG A 453 -13.13 19.37 6.02
CA ARG A 453 -14.60 19.25 6.04
C ARG A 453 -15.11 18.23 7.06
N GLU A 454 -14.25 17.35 7.57
CA GLU A 454 -14.61 16.38 8.62
C GLU A 454 -14.62 17.00 10.03
N GLY A 455 -14.53 18.32 10.14
CA GLY A 455 -14.71 19.05 11.39
C GLY A 455 -13.43 19.24 12.21
N TYR A 456 -12.24 19.09 11.62
CA TYR A 456 -10.98 19.38 12.31
C TYR A 456 -10.69 20.88 12.27
N GLY A 457 -10.30 21.49 13.41
CA GLY A 457 -9.87 22.89 13.45
C GLY A 457 -10.94 23.94 13.17
N GLN A 458 -12.20 23.54 12.98
CA GLN A 458 -13.31 24.46 12.87
C GLN A 458 -13.65 25.00 14.26
N ALA A 459 -13.93 26.30 14.37
CA ALA A 459 -14.17 26.98 15.65
C ALA A 459 -15.30 26.35 16.50
N ASN A 460 -16.14 25.50 15.90
CA ASN A 460 -17.35 24.94 16.51
C ASN A 460 -17.27 23.44 16.82
N THR A 461 -16.13 22.77 16.63
CA THR A 461 -16.05 21.30 16.70
C THR A 461 -15.26 20.76 17.90
N ASP A 462 -14.62 21.62 18.71
CA ASP A 462 -13.72 21.26 19.82
C ASP A 462 -12.56 20.30 19.45
N VAL A 463 -12.38 20.01 18.16
CA VAL A 463 -11.30 19.15 17.66
C VAL A 463 -10.09 20.00 17.34
N GLU A 464 -9.11 20.01 18.25
CA GLU A 464 -7.83 20.71 18.08
C GLU A 464 -7.11 20.22 16.82
N VAL A 465 -6.50 21.15 16.06
CA VAL A 465 -5.65 20.78 14.93
C VAL A 465 -4.35 20.19 15.47
N PRO A 466 -4.03 18.92 15.21
CA PRO A 466 -2.82 18.33 15.75
C PRO A 466 -1.58 18.78 14.95
N PHE A 467 -0.53 19.24 15.63
CA PHE A 467 0.66 19.86 15.01
C PHE A 467 1.92 18.98 15.07
N GLN A 468 2.58 18.81 13.92
CA GLN A 468 4.00 18.49 13.64
C GLN A 468 4.04 18.00 12.18
N THR A 469 5.14 18.13 11.43
CA THR A 469 5.39 17.40 10.16
C THR A 469 6.88 17.41 9.89
N GLY A 470 7.52 16.25 9.71
CA GLY A 470 8.82 16.19 9.04
C GLY A 470 8.64 16.49 7.55
N ALA A 471 9.71 16.80 6.83
CA ALA A 471 9.64 16.95 5.36
C ALA A 471 9.08 15.68 4.69
N SER A 472 9.43 14.50 5.22
CA SER A 472 8.90 13.20 4.77
C SER A 472 7.37 13.10 4.75
N ASP A 473 6.69 13.77 5.69
CA ASP A 473 5.23 13.73 5.79
C ASP A 473 4.59 14.60 4.70
N VAL A 474 5.22 15.75 4.40
CA VAL A 474 4.83 16.60 3.26
C VAL A 474 4.86 15.82 1.97
N LEU A 475 5.93 15.07 1.76
CA LEU A 475 6.12 14.26 0.57
C LEU A 475 5.01 13.20 0.42
N LEU A 476 4.83 12.34 1.42
CA LEU A 476 3.90 11.20 1.33
C LEU A 476 2.45 11.63 1.15
N SER A 477 2.05 12.69 1.84
CA SER A 477 0.67 13.17 1.84
C SER A 477 0.34 13.97 0.61
N LEU A 478 1.25 14.82 0.13
CA LEU A 478 1.02 15.56 -1.11
C LEU A 478 1.02 14.61 -2.30
N VAL A 479 1.93 13.64 -2.37
CA VAL A 479 1.87 12.57 -3.39
C VAL A 479 0.54 11.82 -3.32
N GLY A 480 0.07 11.50 -2.10
CA GLY A 480 -1.26 10.94 -1.88
C GLY A 480 -2.36 11.80 -2.46
N ILE A 481 -2.46 13.07 -2.07
CA ILE A 481 -3.46 14.02 -2.59
C ILE A 481 -3.41 14.07 -4.12
N LEU A 482 -2.23 14.30 -4.70
CA LEU A 482 -2.04 14.41 -6.15
C LEU A 482 -2.49 13.14 -6.89
N ASN A 483 -2.16 11.95 -6.38
CA ASN A 483 -2.55 10.67 -6.98
C ASN A 483 -4.04 10.34 -6.82
N ASN A 484 -4.75 10.94 -5.86
CA ASN A 484 -6.18 10.70 -5.65
C ASN A 484 -7.05 11.73 -6.38
N VAL A 485 -6.67 13.01 -6.39
CA VAL A 485 -7.51 14.09 -6.93
C VAL A 485 -7.16 14.47 -8.36
N LEU A 486 -5.96 14.10 -8.85
CA LEU A 486 -5.48 14.28 -10.22
C LEU A 486 -5.79 15.67 -10.81
N PRO A 487 -5.31 16.76 -10.20
CA PRO A 487 -5.65 18.10 -10.63
C PRO A 487 -5.04 18.42 -11.99
N GLN A 488 -5.68 19.32 -12.75
CA GLN A 488 -5.16 19.85 -14.01
C GLN A 488 -4.01 20.84 -13.74
N THR A 489 -4.14 21.64 -12.69
CA THR A 489 -3.16 22.68 -12.34
C THR A 489 -2.83 22.65 -10.85
N LEU A 490 -1.55 22.80 -10.52
CA LEU A 490 -1.04 22.99 -9.17
C LEU A 490 -0.32 24.33 -9.08
N PHE A 491 -0.81 25.22 -8.23
CA PHE A 491 -0.13 26.46 -7.88
C PHE A 491 0.74 26.25 -6.64
N VAL A 492 1.99 26.69 -6.71
CA VAL A 492 2.94 26.69 -5.57
C VAL A 492 3.54 28.09 -5.39
N PRO A 493 3.55 28.68 -4.18
CA PRO A 493 4.11 30.00 -3.98
C PRO A 493 5.63 29.96 -4.10
N ASP A 494 6.22 30.98 -4.70
CA ASP A 494 7.66 31.20 -4.69
C ASP A 494 8.10 31.63 -3.29
N VAL A 495 8.75 30.71 -2.58
CA VAL A 495 9.26 30.95 -1.23
C VAL A 495 10.67 31.55 -1.21
N ASP A 496 11.40 31.48 -2.33
CA ASP A 496 12.78 31.98 -2.40
C ASP A 496 12.77 33.51 -2.40
N LEU A 497 11.69 34.11 -2.92
CA LEU A 497 11.43 35.55 -2.91
C LEU A 497 10.49 36.01 -1.79
N MET A 498 9.99 35.09 -0.96
CA MET A 498 9.09 35.42 0.14
C MET A 498 9.84 36.11 1.29
N GLN A 499 9.31 37.24 1.75
CA GLN A 499 9.74 37.81 3.02
C GLN A 499 9.08 37.05 4.16
N TRP A 500 9.87 36.18 4.78
CA TRP A 500 9.42 35.43 5.95
C TRP A 500 9.38 36.33 7.18
N PRO A 501 8.30 36.30 7.99
CA PRO A 501 8.27 36.96 9.29
C PRO A 501 9.34 36.42 10.26
N GLU A 502 9.83 35.22 9.99
CA GLU A 502 10.81 34.50 10.79
C GLU A 502 12.23 35.02 10.54
N THR A 503 12.86 35.54 11.58
CA THR A 503 14.22 36.10 11.54
C THR A 503 15.29 35.06 11.88
N ASP A 504 14.90 33.91 12.43
CA ASP A 504 15.80 32.78 12.68
C ASP A 504 16.17 32.05 11.37
N ALA A 505 17.45 32.11 11.03
CA ALA A 505 18.00 31.47 9.83
C ALA A 505 17.77 29.96 9.77
N ALA A 506 17.78 29.25 10.91
CA ALA A 506 17.55 27.80 10.94
C ALA A 506 16.11 27.46 10.54
N LYS A 507 15.14 28.24 11.01
CA LYS A 507 13.73 28.06 10.65
C LYS A 507 13.45 28.49 9.22
N ARG A 508 14.09 29.56 8.73
CA ARG A 508 14.03 29.95 7.31
C ARG A 508 14.55 28.83 6.39
N ASN A 509 15.70 28.24 6.70
CA ASN A 509 16.25 27.11 5.94
C ASN A 509 15.30 25.91 5.95
N ARG A 510 14.65 25.64 7.09
CA ARG A 510 13.65 24.59 7.21
C ARG A 510 12.45 24.80 6.28
N LEU A 511 11.97 26.04 6.11
CA LEU A 511 10.88 26.37 5.19
C LEU A 511 11.25 26.14 3.73
N GLN A 512 12.49 26.49 3.34
CA GLN A 512 13.00 26.17 2.00
C GLN A 512 13.07 24.66 1.75
N ILE A 513 13.47 23.87 2.75
CA ILE A 513 13.45 22.40 2.66
C ILE A 513 12.03 21.87 2.40
N TYR A 514 11.01 22.40 3.09
CA TYR A 514 9.63 21.98 2.84
C TYR A 514 9.16 22.32 1.43
N HIS A 515 9.45 23.52 0.94
CA HIS A 515 9.10 23.90 -0.42
C HIS A 515 9.80 23.02 -1.47
N ARG A 516 11.09 22.73 -1.30
CA ARG A 516 11.80 21.76 -2.15
C ARG A 516 11.17 20.37 -2.07
N THR A 517 10.63 20.00 -0.91
CA THR A 517 9.91 18.73 -0.73
C THR A 517 8.56 18.72 -1.44
N VAL A 518 7.86 19.86 -1.53
CA VAL A 518 6.63 20.01 -2.33
C VAL A 518 6.93 19.81 -3.82
N LEU A 519 7.99 20.45 -4.33
CA LEU A 519 8.41 20.25 -5.72
C LEU A 519 8.86 18.81 -5.98
N LEU A 520 9.59 18.20 -5.05
CA LEU A 520 9.92 16.77 -5.14
C LEU A 520 8.67 15.88 -5.17
N ALA A 521 7.61 16.20 -4.41
CA ALA A 521 6.34 15.48 -4.47
C ALA A 521 5.69 15.57 -5.85
N VAL A 522 5.78 16.75 -6.49
CA VAL A 522 5.33 16.96 -7.87
C VAL A 522 6.15 16.11 -8.83
N ASP A 523 7.47 16.07 -8.67
CA ASP A 523 8.36 15.26 -9.52
C ASP A 523 8.08 13.78 -9.35
N ILE A 524 7.84 13.30 -8.13
CA ILE A 524 7.42 11.91 -7.87
C ILE A 524 6.07 11.62 -8.52
N HIS A 525 5.07 12.50 -8.33
CA HIS A 525 3.75 12.34 -8.94
C HIS A 525 3.85 12.27 -10.47
N ARG A 526 4.61 13.19 -11.09
CA ARG A 526 4.84 13.21 -12.54
C ARG A 526 5.59 11.97 -13.01
N ASN A 527 6.64 11.55 -12.32
CA ASN A 527 7.47 10.41 -12.74
C ASN A 527 6.87 9.05 -12.39
N SER A 528 5.85 9.02 -11.52
CA SER A 528 5.10 7.80 -11.29
C SER A 528 4.34 7.41 -12.57
N LYS A 529 4.67 6.23 -13.12
CA LYS A 529 3.99 5.63 -14.30
C LYS A 529 2.49 5.35 -14.06
N THR A 530 1.99 5.68 -12.88
CA THR A 530 0.69 5.33 -12.32
C THR A 530 -0.42 6.32 -12.64
N ASN A 531 -0.08 7.49 -13.22
CA ASN A 531 -1.01 8.58 -13.51
C ASN A 531 -1.18 8.72 -15.02
N GLY A 532 -1.91 7.79 -15.65
CA GLY A 532 -2.43 7.95 -17.02
C GLY A 532 -1.45 8.50 -18.07
N LYS A 533 -0.14 8.25 -17.93
CA LYS A 533 0.83 8.65 -18.96
C LYS A 533 0.69 7.66 -20.09
N VAL A 534 -0.15 8.03 -21.05
CA VAL A 534 -0.10 7.55 -22.43
C VAL A 534 1.34 7.74 -22.92
N ILE A 535 2.12 6.67 -22.82
CA ILE A 535 3.31 6.41 -23.63
C ILE A 535 3.32 4.89 -23.84
N ASP A 536 2.48 4.43 -24.76
CA ASP A 536 2.91 3.71 -25.96
C ASP A 536 1.73 3.67 -26.92
N ASP A 537 2.05 3.78 -28.21
CA ASP A 537 1.13 3.96 -29.33
C ASP A 537 0.04 2.87 -29.43
N GLU A 538 -1.11 3.29 -30.00
CA GLU A 538 -2.17 2.47 -30.61
C GLU A 538 -2.97 1.49 -29.73
N LYS A 539 -3.98 2.02 -29.02
CA LYS A 539 -5.43 1.78 -29.24
C LYS A 539 -6.21 2.45 -28.12
N LYS A 540 -7.30 3.14 -28.48
CA LYS A 540 -8.21 3.76 -27.52
C LYS A 540 -9.03 2.67 -26.82
N ASP A 541 -8.87 2.55 -25.50
CA ASP A 541 -9.64 1.66 -24.65
C ASP A 541 -11.06 2.20 -24.44
N GLU A 542 -12.06 1.39 -24.78
CA GLU A 542 -13.50 1.75 -24.81
C GLU A 542 -14.23 1.57 -23.46
N TRP A 543 -13.51 1.35 -22.35
CA TRP A 543 -14.12 1.22 -21.01
C TRP A 543 -13.49 2.10 -19.93
N VAL A 544 -12.70 3.09 -20.33
CA VAL A 544 -12.45 4.24 -19.46
C VAL A 544 -13.77 4.99 -19.35
N VAL A 545 -14.39 4.96 -18.16
CA VAL A 545 -15.38 5.97 -17.78
C VAL A 545 -14.77 7.30 -18.21
N THR A 546 -15.39 7.95 -19.19
CA THR A 546 -15.00 9.24 -19.73
C THR A 546 -15.15 10.30 -18.65
N ASP A 547 -14.20 10.34 -17.72
CA ASP A 547 -13.82 11.55 -17.04
C ASP A 547 -12.48 11.93 -17.69
N ASP A 548 -12.47 13.02 -18.46
CA ASP A 548 -11.29 13.59 -19.09
C ASP A 548 -10.26 13.98 -18.01
N PHE A 549 -9.50 13.00 -17.53
CA PHE A 549 -8.40 13.24 -16.61
C PHE A 549 -7.23 13.81 -17.41
N PRO A 550 -6.67 14.95 -16.99
CA PRO A 550 -5.58 15.61 -17.70
C PRO A 550 -4.38 14.68 -17.83
N SER A 551 -3.92 14.45 -19.07
CA SER A 551 -2.74 13.64 -19.35
C SER A 551 -1.44 14.26 -18.80
N ARG A 552 -1.47 15.55 -18.40
CA ARG A 552 -0.37 16.27 -17.74
C ARG A 552 -0.91 17.34 -16.77
N MET A 553 -0.54 17.25 -15.50
CA MET A 553 -0.73 18.31 -14.51
C MET A 553 0.28 19.44 -14.72
N GLU A 554 -0.21 20.66 -14.95
CA GLU A 554 0.61 21.86 -14.97
C GLU A 554 0.99 22.28 -13.54
N THR A 555 2.23 22.73 -13.34
CA THR A 555 2.69 23.24 -12.05
C THR A 555 3.20 24.65 -12.24
N LEU A 556 2.60 25.59 -11.53
CA LEU A 556 2.79 27.03 -11.68
C LEU A 556 3.35 27.61 -10.40
N ILE A 557 4.55 28.17 -10.47
CA ILE A 557 5.21 28.87 -9.36
C ILE A 557 4.85 30.35 -9.45
N TRP A 558 4.38 30.94 -8.35
CA TRP A 558 3.97 32.34 -8.38
C TRP A 558 4.52 33.17 -7.23
N GLN A 559 4.83 34.43 -7.53
CA GLN A 559 5.22 35.40 -6.52
C GLN A 559 3.99 36.17 -6.02
N ARG A 560 3.81 36.18 -4.70
CA ARG A 560 2.73 36.93 -4.05
C ARG A 560 2.85 38.42 -4.31
N GLY A 561 1.73 39.10 -4.60
CA GLY A 561 1.70 40.53 -4.87
C GLY A 561 2.33 40.94 -6.21
N SER A 562 2.91 40.00 -6.96
CA SER A 562 3.37 40.25 -8.33
C SER A 562 2.20 40.28 -9.30
N THR A 563 2.24 41.21 -10.25
CA THR A 563 1.33 41.27 -11.40
C THR A 563 1.83 40.41 -12.58
N GLU A 564 3.01 39.83 -12.46
CA GLU A 564 3.54 38.92 -13.48
C GLU A 564 2.80 37.58 -13.49
N ASN A 565 2.76 36.95 -14.66
CA ASN A 565 2.21 35.60 -14.78
C ASN A 565 3.07 34.59 -14.02
N PRO A 566 2.47 33.52 -13.48
CA PRO A 566 3.23 32.50 -12.78
C PRO A 566 4.13 31.75 -13.77
N VAL A 567 5.28 31.31 -13.28
CA VAL A 567 6.28 30.60 -14.07
C VAL A 567 5.97 29.10 -14.05
N GLN A 568 6.02 28.45 -15.20
CA GLN A 568 5.82 27.01 -15.29
C GLN A 568 7.03 26.26 -14.70
N TYR A 569 6.77 25.36 -13.75
CA TYR A 569 7.79 24.46 -13.22
C TYR A 569 7.99 23.27 -14.16
N LEU A 570 9.13 23.28 -14.86
CA LEU A 570 9.62 22.20 -15.69
C LEU A 570 10.58 21.36 -14.83
N SER A 571 10.20 20.09 -14.59
CA SER A 571 10.95 19.09 -13.81
C SER A 571 12.30 18.79 -14.44
#